data_AF-A0A7W1E4J9-F1
#
_entry.id   AF-A0A7W1E4J9-F1
#
_cell.length_a   1.000
_cell.length_b   1.000
_cell.length_c   1.000
_cell.angle_alpha   90.00
_cell.angle_beta   90.00
_cell.angle_gamma   90.00
#
_symmetry.space_group_name_H-M   'P 1'
#
loop_
_entity.id
_entity.type
_entity.pdbx_description
1 polymer ?
#
loop_
_entity_poly.entity_id
_entity_poly.type
_entity_poly.pdbx_seq_one_letter_code
_entity_poly.pdbx_strand_id
1 'polypeptide(L)'
;MTTPAADTTTAAATATPEKSATPPVIQAAAPESAGPTVAELRAAAAVETQRIAAIRQVCGKDHPIIEAKAISDGWDATRAELEVLRAARPTAPAVHVRDSGLTPATLEAACILAGKHSEPTKVCDEQALTAADKRFRGGISLQELLLEAAWANGATARTFKSDPRQILRAAFSGMGGVQAGLSTIDLGGILSNVANKFLLDGFNAVERVWRNIAAVGPVSDFKAITRYRLIGKDQYEKVAPGGEIKHGTLGEISYKNQADTYGLMLSIDRRDLINDDLGAITLVPRKLGRGAGLKINDVFWTVFLNHATFFTAANKNLLTGADTALSIDGLTKAEQAFLEQVDPEGKPLGVMPAIVLAPPSLSAIGTQLFKSLELRETTANAKYPVANPHQGKFRVEISRYLSNPQYPGNSSKAWYLLADPNDLPAIEVVFLNGQEAPVIETAEADFATLGVQMRGYHDFGVALQEPRSAVKLKGEA
;
A
#
# COMPACT_ATOMS: atom_id res chain seq x y z
N MET A 1 -4.53 68.61 -24.85
CA MET A 1 -4.89 68.69 -26.29
C MET A 1 -5.49 67.34 -26.65
N THR A 2 -6.79 67.20 -26.47
CA THR A 2 -7.88 67.49 -27.44
C THR A 2 -8.40 66.17 -28.01
N THR A 3 -9.31 65.59 -27.25
CA THR A 3 -10.69 65.17 -27.60
C THR A 3 -11.24 65.68 -28.96
N PRO A 4 -12.49 65.34 -29.32
CA PRO A 4 -13.07 64.07 -29.81
C PRO A 4 -14.00 64.37 -31.04
N ALA A 5 -14.87 63.44 -31.46
CA ALA A 5 -16.22 63.71 -32.05
C ALA A 5 -16.78 62.37 -32.57
N ALA A 6 -17.93 61.82 -32.15
CA ALA A 6 -19.31 62.33 -32.06
C ALA A 6 -20.07 62.27 -33.40
N ASP A 7 -21.13 61.46 -33.45
CA ASP A 7 -22.51 61.92 -33.75
C ASP A 7 -23.50 60.78 -33.40
N THR A 8 -24.55 60.85 -32.58
CA THR A 8 -25.72 61.73 -32.36
C THR A 8 -26.83 61.74 -33.43
N THR A 9 -28.03 61.33 -32.98
CA THR A 9 -29.40 61.73 -33.42
C THR A 9 -30.24 61.69 -32.13
N THR A 10 -30.67 62.75 -31.42
CA THR A 10 -31.44 64.01 -31.71
C THR A 10 -32.85 63.72 -32.24
N ALA A 11 -33.98 64.32 -31.81
CA ALA A 11 -34.33 65.57 -31.11
C ALA A 11 -35.73 65.40 -30.45
N ALA A 12 -36.35 66.28 -29.64
CA ALA A 12 -36.36 67.75 -29.46
C ALA A 12 -36.97 68.09 -28.07
N ALA A 13 -36.48 69.03 -27.24
CA ALA A 13 -36.63 70.50 -27.25
C ALA A 13 -38.11 70.97 -27.22
N THR A 14 -38.62 71.91 -26.40
CA THR A 14 -38.02 73.07 -25.69
C THR A 14 -39.07 73.79 -24.80
N ALA A 15 -38.57 74.52 -23.79
CA ALA A 15 -39.00 75.85 -23.27
C ALA A 15 -40.27 76.07 -22.39
N THR A 16 -40.01 76.70 -21.23
CA THR A 16 -40.90 77.35 -20.23
C THR A 16 -41.44 78.71 -20.76
N PRO A 17 -42.54 79.32 -20.20
CA PRO A 17 -42.44 80.12 -18.95
C PRO A 17 -43.70 80.15 -18.02
N GLU A 18 -43.46 80.49 -16.74
CA GLU A 18 -44.24 81.32 -15.78
C GLU A 18 -45.79 81.48 -15.90
N LYS A 19 -46.65 81.54 -14.87
CA LYS A 19 -46.56 81.83 -13.41
C LYS A 19 -48.00 81.79 -12.85
N SER A 20 -48.24 81.23 -11.66
CA SER A 20 -49.19 81.76 -10.65
C SER A 20 -49.43 80.71 -9.56
N ALA A 21 -48.63 80.77 -8.49
CA ALA A 21 -48.98 80.16 -7.22
C ALA A 21 -49.66 81.25 -6.37
N THR A 22 -50.97 81.12 -6.18
CA THR A 22 -51.67 81.80 -5.09
C THR A 22 -51.62 80.85 -3.88
N PRO A 23 -51.28 81.35 -2.68
CA PRO A 23 -50.71 80.55 -1.61
C PRO A 23 -51.78 79.99 -0.67
N PRO A 24 -51.59 78.80 -0.07
CA PRO A 24 -52.38 78.44 1.09
C PRO A 24 -51.87 79.25 2.29
N VAL A 25 -52.81 79.95 2.92
CA VAL A 25 -52.69 80.59 4.22
C VAL A 25 -52.21 79.56 5.25
N ILE A 26 -50.97 79.68 5.76
CA ILE A 26 -50.58 79.22 7.09
C ILE A 26 -49.58 80.23 7.66
N GLN A 27 -49.83 80.64 8.89
CA GLN A 27 -49.26 81.79 9.58
C GLN A 27 -47.74 81.78 9.69
N ALA A 28 -47.14 82.94 9.43
CA ALA A 28 -45.87 83.33 10.00
C ALA A 28 -46.08 83.72 11.48
N ALA A 29 -45.39 83.02 12.38
CA ALA A 29 -45.00 83.53 13.68
C ALA A 29 -43.49 83.36 13.80
N ALA A 30 -42.77 84.47 13.73
CA ALA A 30 -41.52 84.62 14.47
C ALA A 30 -41.87 85.02 15.91
N PRO A 31 -40.91 85.06 16.85
CA PRO A 31 -39.71 84.23 17.01
C PRO A 31 -39.73 83.51 18.38
N GLU A 32 -38.81 82.59 18.67
CA GLU A 32 -38.08 82.51 19.96
C GLU A 32 -37.33 81.18 20.10
N SER A 33 -36.06 81.30 20.50
CA SER A 33 -35.24 80.18 20.94
C SER A 33 -35.81 79.55 22.21
N ALA A 34 -36.03 78.25 22.20
CA ALA A 34 -36.06 77.50 23.44
C ALA A 34 -35.56 76.07 23.15
N GLY A 35 -34.38 75.73 23.66
CA GLY A 35 -34.12 74.33 23.96
C GLY A 35 -35.24 73.79 24.86
N PRO A 36 -35.47 72.46 24.88
CA PRO A 36 -36.59 71.88 25.60
C PRO A 36 -36.63 72.44 27.02
N THR A 37 -37.80 72.92 27.44
CA THR A 37 -37.94 73.59 28.74
C THR A 37 -37.52 72.61 29.85
N VAL A 38 -37.04 73.13 30.98
CA VAL A 38 -36.64 72.27 32.12
C VAL A 38 -37.79 71.35 32.55
N ALA A 39 -39.04 71.71 32.27
CA ALA A 39 -40.23 70.87 32.49
C ALA A 39 -40.34 69.70 31.49
N GLU A 40 -40.09 69.91 30.20
CA GLU A 40 -40.12 68.86 29.16
C GLU A 40 -38.95 67.90 29.28
N LEU A 41 -37.75 68.40 29.61
CA LEU A 41 -36.59 67.55 29.92
C LEU A 41 -36.84 66.69 31.17
N ARG A 42 -37.50 67.24 32.20
CA ARG A 42 -37.92 66.47 33.38
C ARG A 42 -38.99 65.44 33.05
N ALA A 43 -39.94 65.74 32.16
CA ALA A 43 -40.96 64.80 31.73
C ALA A 43 -40.35 63.64 30.90
N ALA A 44 -39.46 63.95 29.95
CA ALA A 44 -38.75 62.94 29.17
C ALA A 44 -37.82 62.08 30.05
N ALA A 45 -37.13 62.69 31.02
CA ALA A 45 -36.33 61.96 31.99
C ALA A 45 -37.18 61.06 32.90
N ALA A 46 -38.38 61.49 33.31
CA ALA A 46 -39.29 60.67 34.11
C ALA A 46 -39.78 59.44 33.34
N VAL A 47 -40.13 59.60 32.06
CA VAL A 47 -40.52 58.49 31.18
C VAL A 47 -39.36 57.51 30.97
N GLU A 48 -38.15 58.03 30.74
CA GLU A 48 -36.96 57.19 30.58
C GLU A 48 -36.58 56.47 31.88
N THR A 49 -36.75 57.12 33.02
CA THR A 49 -36.55 56.49 34.34
C THR A 49 -37.56 55.36 34.57
N GLN A 50 -38.82 55.53 34.15
CA GLN A 50 -39.84 54.48 34.21
C GLN A 50 -39.52 53.31 33.28
N ARG A 51 -38.99 53.57 32.07
CA ARG A 51 -38.53 52.50 31.15
C ARG A 51 -37.38 51.70 31.75
N ILE A 52 -36.36 52.38 32.29
CA ILE A 52 -35.22 51.74 32.93
C ILE A 52 -35.67 50.93 34.16
N ALA A 53 -36.58 51.46 34.98
CA ALA A 53 -37.13 50.73 36.12
C ALA A 53 -37.87 49.45 35.69
N ALA A 54 -38.65 49.49 34.61
CA ALA A 54 -39.33 48.33 34.06
C ALA A 54 -38.35 47.26 33.54
N ILE A 55 -37.28 47.66 32.84
CA ILE A 55 -36.23 46.75 32.35
C ILE A 55 -35.49 46.08 33.52
N ARG A 56 -35.18 46.86 34.57
CA ARG A 56 -34.55 46.33 35.80
C ARG A 56 -35.42 45.31 36.51
N GLN A 57 -36.73 45.54 36.53
CA GLN A 57 -37.68 44.60 37.12
C GLN A 57 -37.75 43.29 36.33
N VAL A 58 -37.64 43.35 35.00
CA VAL A 58 -37.66 42.18 34.12
C VAL A 58 -36.35 41.39 34.16
N CYS A 59 -35.20 42.06 34.20
CA CYS A 59 -33.89 41.38 34.20
C CYS A 59 -33.48 40.83 35.57
N GLY A 60 -34.01 41.38 36.68
CA GLY A 60 -33.71 40.91 38.04
C GLY A 60 -32.21 40.92 38.39
N LYS A 61 -31.80 40.14 39.40
CA LYS A 61 -30.36 40.01 39.76
C LYS A 61 -29.59 39.00 38.90
N ASP A 62 -30.30 38.23 38.07
CA ASP A 62 -29.75 37.05 37.41
C ASP A 62 -29.18 37.34 36.01
N HIS A 63 -29.55 38.47 35.40
CA HIS A 63 -29.11 38.82 34.04
C HIS A 63 -28.54 40.25 33.91
N PRO A 64 -27.46 40.61 34.65
CA PRO A 64 -26.90 41.96 34.66
C PRO A 64 -26.32 42.41 33.30
N ILE A 65 -25.87 41.45 32.48
CA ILE A 65 -25.32 41.72 31.14
C ILE A 65 -26.44 42.10 30.16
N ILE A 66 -27.60 41.45 30.27
CA ILE A 66 -28.77 41.72 29.42
C ILE A 66 -29.40 43.05 29.83
N GLU A 67 -29.46 43.34 31.15
CA GLU A 67 -29.92 44.64 31.67
C GLU A 67 -29.07 45.80 31.11
N ALA A 68 -27.74 45.71 31.23
CA ALA A 68 -26.85 46.78 30.77
C ALA A 68 -27.02 47.06 29.27
N LYS A 69 -27.21 46.00 28.46
CA LYS A 69 -27.42 46.11 27.01
C LYS A 69 -28.80 46.66 26.65
N ALA A 70 -29.84 46.27 27.38
CA ALA A 70 -31.20 46.77 27.17
C ALA A 70 -31.33 48.27 27.51
N ILE A 71 -30.56 48.73 28.50
CA ILE A 71 -30.49 50.15 28.86
C ILE A 71 -29.69 50.93 27.81
N SER A 72 -28.52 50.45 27.37
CA SER A 72 -27.68 51.15 26.38
C SER A 72 -28.34 51.27 25.01
N ASP A 73 -29.02 50.22 24.57
CA ASP A 73 -29.56 50.12 23.21
C ASP A 73 -31.03 50.62 23.14
N GLY A 74 -31.57 51.16 24.24
CA GLY A 74 -32.89 51.78 24.27
C GLY A 74 -34.06 50.81 24.08
N TRP A 75 -33.94 49.55 24.54
CA TRP A 75 -34.98 48.52 24.32
C TRP A 75 -36.29 48.80 25.07
N ASP A 76 -37.41 48.31 24.58
CA ASP A 76 -38.65 48.26 25.34
C ASP A 76 -38.65 47.06 26.31
N ALA A 77 -39.51 47.13 27.35
CA ALA A 77 -39.55 46.11 28.41
C ALA A 77 -39.88 44.70 27.88
N THR A 78 -40.71 44.62 26.85
CA THR A 78 -41.12 43.39 26.14
C THR A 78 -39.95 42.71 25.42
N ARG A 79 -39.07 43.47 24.77
CA ARG A 79 -37.88 42.91 24.11
C ARG A 79 -36.84 42.44 25.11
N ALA A 80 -36.67 43.15 26.22
CA ALA A 80 -35.80 42.70 27.31
C ALA A 80 -36.31 41.37 27.92
N GLU A 81 -37.63 41.22 28.11
CA GLU A 81 -38.26 40.00 28.62
C GLU A 81 -38.05 38.80 27.69
N LEU A 82 -38.17 38.99 26.38
CA LEU A 82 -37.95 37.94 25.39
C LEU A 82 -36.51 37.41 25.38
N GLU A 83 -35.52 38.28 25.57
CA GLU A 83 -34.12 37.87 25.64
C GLU A 83 -33.77 37.17 26.96
N VAL A 84 -34.35 37.62 28.08
CA VAL A 84 -34.25 36.89 29.36
C VAL A 84 -34.87 35.49 29.24
N LEU A 85 -36.05 35.37 28.62
CA LEU A 85 -36.69 34.07 28.37
C LEU A 85 -35.91 33.16 27.41
N ARG A 86 -35.14 33.72 26.47
CA ARG A 86 -34.24 32.95 25.60
C ARG A 86 -33.02 32.44 26.35
N ALA A 87 -32.42 33.29 27.19
CA ALA A 87 -31.29 32.93 28.02
C ALA A 87 -31.64 31.88 29.09
N ALA A 88 -32.89 31.89 29.59
CA ALA A 88 -33.37 30.95 30.59
C ALA A 88 -33.80 29.58 30.02
N ARG A 89 -33.75 29.36 28.69
CA ARG A 89 -34.09 28.04 28.12
C ARG A 89 -33.01 27.02 28.49
N PRO A 90 -33.37 25.84 29.05
CA PRO A 90 -32.41 24.79 29.31
C PRO A 90 -31.85 24.27 27.99
N THR A 91 -30.55 24.45 27.78
CA THR A 91 -29.81 23.79 26.69
C THR A 91 -29.85 22.29 26.93
N ALA A 92 -30.55 21.55 26.07
CA ALA A 92 -30.56 20.09 26.11
C ALA A 92 -29.12 19.56 25.96
N PRO A 93 -28.73 18.50 26.69
CA PRO A 93 -27.40 17.93 26.56
C PRO A 93 -27.19 17.47 25.11
N ALA A 94 -26.07 17.89 24.52
CA ALA A 94 -25.64 17.40 23.22
C ALA A 94 -25.45 15.88 23.33
N VAL A 95 -26.39 15.11 22.77
CA VAL A 95 -26.23 13.67 22.63
C VAL A 95 -25.15 13.46 21.57
N HIS A 96 -23.92 13.22 22.03
CA HIS A 96 -22.92 12.57 21.19
C HIS A 96 -23.39 11.14 20.98
N VAL A 97 -24.16 10.90 19.91
CA VAL A 97 -24.28 9.56 19.35
C VAL A 97 -22.86 9.17 18.97
N ARG A 98 -22.22 8.31 19.77
CA ARG A 98 -21.05 7.58 19.30
C ARG A 98 -21.58 6.75 18.15
N ASP A 99 -21.31 7.21 16.93
CA ASP A 99 -21.56 6.43 15.74
C ASP A 99 -20.64 5.20 15.87
N SER A 100 -21.16 4.13 16.46
CA SER A 100 -20.62 2.78 16.31
C SER A 100 -21.02 2.26 14.92
N GLY A 101 -20.86 3.13 13.93
CA GLY A 101 -21.28 2.93 12.56
C GLY A 101 -20.51 1.77 11.99
N LEU A 102 -21.23 0.89 11.31
CA LEU A 102 -20.64 -0.18 10.55
C LEU A 102 -19.79 0.44 9.44
N THR A 103 -18.48 0.52 9.63
CA THR A 103 -17.58 1.00 8.59
C THR A 103 -17.16 -0.15 7.66
N PRO A 104 -16.85 0.12 6.39
CA PRO A 104 -16.24 -0.87 5.50
C PRO A 104 -15.02 -1.55 6.12
N ALA A 105 -14.17 -0.80 6.84
CA ALA A 105 -13.00 -1.32 7.54
C ALA A 105 -13.36 -2.31 8.66
N THR A 106 -14.46 -2.09 9.38
CA THR A 106 -14.95 -3.03 10.41
C THR A 106 -15.43 -4.35 9.78
N LEU A 107 -16.10 -4.30 8.62
CA LEU A 107 -16.51 -5.49 7.88
C LEU A 107 -15.29 -6.25 7.30
N GLU A 108 -14.33 -5.54 6.71
CA GLU A 108 -13.08 -6.14 6.26
C GLU A 108 -12.35 -6.86 7.41
N ALA A 109 -12.21 -6.18 8.55
CA ALA A 109 -11.58 -6.76 9.74
C ALA A 109 -12.34 -7.99 10.25
N ALA A 110 -13.67 -7.98 10.23
CA ALA A 110 -14.49 -9.14 10.58
C ALA A 110 -14.25 -10.33 9.63
N CYS A 111 -14.14 -10.09 8.32
CA CYS A 111 -13.81 -11.13 7.35
C CYS A 111 -12.38 -11.69 7.55
N ILE A 112 -11.41 -10.83 7.87
CA ILE A 112 -10.02 -11.23 8.12
C ILE A 112 -9.91 -12.11 9.39
N LEU A 113 -10.64 -11.76 10.45
CA LEU A 113 -10.73 -12.57 11.67
C LEU A 113 -11.43 -13.91 11.40
N ALA A 114 -12.55 -13.90 10.68
CA ALA A 114 -13.31 -15.10 10.33
C ALA A 114 -12.47 -16.07 9.46
N GLY A 115 -11.71 -15.55 8.49
CA GLY A 115 -10.83 -16.33 7.63
C GLY A 115 -9.49 -16.74 8.26
N LYS A 116 -9.25 -16.41 9.53
CA LYS A 116 -8.04 -16.78 10.30
C LYS A 116 -6.74 -16.41 9.57
N HIS A 117 -6.65 -15.16 9.14
CA HIS A 117 -5.42 -14.60 8.57
C HIS A 117 -4.24 -14.77 9.54
N SER A 118 -3.03 -15.03 9.03
CA SER A 118 -1.85 -15.28 9.85
C SER A 118 -1.45 -14.08 10.72
N GLU A 119 -1.50 -12.88 10.13
CA GLU A 119 -1.07 -11.63 10.75
C GLU A 119 -2.13 -10.52 10.60
N PRO A 120 -3.27 -10.60 11.31
CA PRO A 120 -4.38 -9.65 11.14
C PRO A 120 -4.02 -8.19 11.50
N THR A 121 -3.17 -8.00 12.51
CA THR A 121 -2.74 -6.67 13.00
C THR A 121 -1.88 -5.89 12.00
N LYS A 122 -1.21 -6.57 11.05
CA LYS A 122 -0.40 -5.89 10.02
C LYS A 122 -1.23 -5.39 8.83
N VAL A 123 -2.45 -5.92 8.70
CA VAL A 123 -3.25 -5.81 7.47
C VAL A 123 -4.52 -4.98 7.68
N CYS A 124 -4.99 -4.88 8.93
CA CYS A 124 -6.13 -4.08 9.32
C CYS A 124 -5.79 -3.21 10.54
N ASP A 125 -6.46 -2.07 10.67
CA ASP A 125 -6.30 -1.18 11.82
C ASP A 125 -6.77 -1.86 13.11
N GLU A 126 -6.04 -1.64 14.22
CA GLU A 126 -6.37 -2.22 15.53
C GLU A 126 -7.77 -1.80 16.02
N GLN A 127 -8.19 -0.57 15.71
CA GLN A 127 -9.52 -0.09 16.05
C GLN A 127 -10.61 -0.85 15.28
N ALA A 128 -10.39 -1.12 13.99
CA ALA A 128 -11.31 -1.90 13.16
C ALA A 128 -11.38 -3.35 13.63
N LEU A 129 -10.25 -3.96 13.99
CA LEU A 129 -10.19 -5.30 14.57
C LEU A 129 -10.93 -5.40 15.89
N THR A 130 -10.73 -4.44 16.80
CA THR A 130 -11.42 -4.41 18.10
C THR A 130 -12.93 -4.20 17.93
N ALA A 131 -13.34 -3.32 17.02
CA ALA A 131 -14.74 -3.09 16.71
C ALA A 131 -15.40 -4.34 16.10
N ALA A 132 -14.70 -5.01 15.18
CA ALA A 132 -15.16 -6.25 14.56
C ALA A 132 -15.30 -7.38 15.58
N ASP A 133 -14.29 -7.60 16.43
CA ASP A 133 -14.30 -8.63 17.45
C ASP A 133 -15.42 -8.42 18.47
N LYS A 134 -15.63 -7.17 18.91
CA LYS A 134 -16.73 -6.84 19.83
C LYS A 134 -18.11 -7.09 19.23
N ARG A 135 -18.28 -6.84 17.92
CA ARG A 135 -19.57 -6.95 17.23
C ARG A 135 -19.89 -8.38 16.80
N PHE A 136 -18.92 -9.08 16.23
CA PHE A 136 -19.11 -10.40 15.62
C PHE A 136 -18.50 -11.56 16.43
N ARG A 137 -17.91 -11.28 17.61
CA ARG A 137 -17.43 -12.27 18.60
C ARG A 137 -16.65 -13.45 18.01
N GLY A 138 -15.71 -13.15 17.11
CA GLY A 138 -14.81 -14.15 16.52
C GLY A 138 -15.14 -14.59 15.08
N GLY A 139 -16.18 -14.06 14.43
CA GLY A 139 -16.35 -14.22 12.98
C GLY A 139 -17.72 -13.82 12.45
N ILE A 140 -17.76 -13.36 11.19
CA ILE A 140 -18.98 -13.05 10.44
C ILE A 140 -19.24 -14.15 9.41
N SER A 141 -20.50 -14.51 9.12
CA SER A 141 -20.84 -15.40 7.98
C SER A 141 -21.01 -14.62 6.68
N LEU A 142 -21.00 -15.27 5.50
CA LEU A 142 -21.22 -14.56 4.23
C LEU A 142 -22.67 -14.03 4.16
N GLN A 143 -23.65 -14.78 4.64
CA GLN A 143 -25.04 -14.33 4.71
C GLN A 143 -25.20 -13.14 5.66
N GLU A 144 -24.52 -13.15 6.80
CA GLU A 144 -24.53 -12.03 7.75
C GLU A 144 -23.83 -10.79 7.17
N LEU A 145 -22.71 -10.97 6.48
CA LEU A 145 -22.01 -9.92 5.74
C LEU A 145 -22.90 -9.29 4.66
N LEU A 146 -23.61 -10.13 3.89
CA LEU A 146 -24.56 -9.68 2.86
C LEU A 146 -25.73 -8.91 3.45
N LEU A 147 -26.26 -9.35 4.60
CA LEU A 147 -27.34 -8.66 5.31
C LEU A 147 -26.89 -7.31 5.85
N GLU A 148 -25.74 -7.25 6.51
CA GLU A 148 -25.17 -6.01 7.06
C GLU A 148 -24.87 -4.99 5.96
N ALA A 149 -24.31 -5.43 4.82
CA ALA A 149 -24.13 -4.58 3.65
C ALA A 149 -25.46 -4.13 3.02
N ALA A 150 -26.45 -5.03 2.91
CA ALA A 150 -27.77 -4.70 2.37
C ALA A 150 -28.53 -3.72 3.27
N TRP A 151 -28.46 -3.86 4.60
CA TRP A 151 -29.08 -2.93 5.55
C TRP A 151 -28.43 -1.56 5.51
N ALA A 152 -27.10 -1.51 5.41
CA ALA A 152 -26.38 -0.24 5.22
C ALA A 152 -26.80 0.47 3.92
N ASN A 153 -27.14 -0.28 2.88
CA ASN A 153 -27.65 0.22 1.61
C ASN A 153 -29.20 0.39 1.57
N GLY A 154 -29.87 0.32 2.73
CA GLY A 154 -31.30 0.65 2.87
C GLY A 154 -32.29 -0.49 2.60
N ALA A 155 -31.85 -1.74 2.55
CA ALA A 155 -32.75 -2.88 2.44
C ALA A 155 -33.54 -3.12 3.74
N THR A 156 -34.80 -3.52 3.62
CA THR A 156 -35.70 -3.79 4.76
C THR A 156 -35.84 -5.27 5.11
N ALA A 157 -35.28 -6.16 4.28
CA ALA A 157 -35.37 -7.60 4.46
C ALA A 157 -34.65 -8.04 5.74
N ARG A 158 -35.32 -8.79 6.63
CA ARG A 158 -34.77 -9.22 7.92
C ARG A 158 -33.95 -10.51 7.85
N THR A 159 -34.09 -11.29 6.78
CA THR A 159 -33.46 -12.61 6.68
C THR A 159 -33.12 -12.91 5.23
N PHE A 160 -31.96 -13.52 4.98
CA PHE A 160 -31.51 -13.87 3.63
C PHE A 160 -32.55 -14.67 2.83
N LYS A 161 -33.22 -15.62 3.50
CA LYS A 161 -34.24 -16.50 2.88
C LYS A 161 -35.53 -15.79 2.46
N SER A 162 -35.83 -14.62 3.02
CA SER A 162 -37.09 -13.92 2.77
C SER A 162 -37.12 -13.28 1.38
N ASP A 163 -36.03 -12.63 0.97
CA ASP A 163 -35.86 -12.10 -0.39
C ASP A 163 -34.38 -12.05 -0.80
N PRO A 164 -33.80 -13.20 -1.25
CA PRO A 164 -32.39 -13.28 -1.61
C PRO A 164 -32.00 -12.33 -2.75
N ARG A 165 -32.92 -12.07 -3.70
CA ARG A 165 -32.64 -11.25 -4.88
C ARG A 165 -32.54 -9.77 -4.52
N GLN A 166 -33.43 -9.29 -3.64
CA GLN A 166 -33.37 -7.92 -3.16
C GLN A 166 -32.11 -7.68 -2.33
N ILE A 167 -31.74 -8.63 -1.46
CA ILE A 167 -30.54 -8.53 -0.61
C ILE A 167 -29.27 -8.52 -1.46
N LEU A 168 -29.12 -9.45 -2.40
CA LEU A 168 -27.96 -9.46 -3.30
C LEU A 168 -27.87 -8.17 -4.12
N ARG A 169 -28.99 -7.69 -4.67
CA ARG A 169 -29.03 -6.43 -5.41
C ARG A 169 -28.64 -5.23 -4.54
N ALA A 170 -29.12 -5.16 -3.31
CA ALA A 170 -28.81 -4.07 -2.38
C ALA A 170 -27.34 -4.12 -1.90
N ALA A 171 -26.83 -5.31 -1.56
CA ALA A 171 -25.46 -5.51 -1.11
C ALA A 171 -24.42 -5.20 -2.21
N PHE A 172 -24.71 -5.55 -3.47
CA PHE A 172 -23.84 -5.29 -4.62
C PHE A 172 -24.23 -4.04 -5.43
N SER A 173 -25.16 -3.20 -4.93
CA SER A 173 -25.67 -2.03 -5.67
C SER A 173 -24.61 -0.97 -6.03
N GLY A 174 -23.41 -1.04 -5.44
CA GLY A 174 -22.25 -0.24 -5.82
C GLY A 174 -21.62 -0.65 -7.17
N MET A 175 -21.82 -1.88 -7.64
CA MET A 175 -21.34 -2.36 -8.94
C MET A 175 -22.44 -2.19 -10.01
N GLY A 176 -22.51 -1.01 -10.64
CA GLY A 176 -23.06 -0.88 -12.01
C GLY A 176 -24.47 -0.30 -12.20
N GLY A 177 -25.07 0.34 -11.19
CA GLY A 177 -26.34 1.08 -11.36
C GLY A 177 -26.16 2.60 -11.35
N VAL A 178 -27.06 3.34 -12.01
CA VAL A 178 -27.16 4.82 -12.00
C VAL A 178 -27.32 5.41 -10.57
N GLN A 179 -27.54 4.56 -9.58
CA GLN A 179 -27.58 4.85 -8.13
C GLN A 179 -26.23 4.66 -7.40
N ALA A 180 -25.11 4.46 -8.09
CA ALA A 180 -23.79 4.19 -7.48
C ALA A 180 -23.21 5.35 -6.63
N GLY A 181 -23.84 6.53 -6.63
CA GLY A 181 -23.41 7.68 -5.82
C GLY A 181 -23.91 7.70 -4.37
N LEU A 182 -24.70 6.71 -3.93
CA LEU A 182 -25.39 6.72 -2.62
C LEU A 182 -25.17 5.45 -1.77
N SER A 183 -24.37 4.47 -2.23
CA SER A 183 -24.05 3.26 -1.46
C SER A 183 -23.12 3.61 -0.30
N THR A 184 -23.51 3.28 0.94
CA THR A 184 -22.68 3.55 2.12
C THR A 184 -21.60 2.48 2.31
N ILE A 185 -21.85 1.26 1.82
CA ILE A 185 -20.93 0.11 1.87
C ILE A 185 -20.88 -0.58 0.50
N ASP A 186 -19.70 -0.60 -0.11
CA ASP A 186 -19.42 -1.39 -1.32
C ASP A 186 -18.85 -2.77 -0.92
N LEU A 187 -19.71 -3.78 -0.95
CA LEU A 187 -19.31 -5.15 -0.64
C LEU A 187 -18.34 -5.72 -1.69
N GLY A 188 -18.42 -5.26 -2.95
CA GLY A 188 -17.51 -5.70 -4.01
C GLY A 188 -16.06 -5.31 -3.70
N GLY A 189 -15.84 -4.04 -3.36
CA GLY A 189 -14.55 -3.52 -2.91
C GLY A 189 -14.03 -4.23 -1.65
N ILE A 190 -14.89 -4.44 -0.64
CA ILE A 190 -14.52 -5.15 0.60
C ILE A 190 -14.03 -6.57 0.29
N LEU A 191 -14.81 -7.34 -0.48
CA LEU A 191 -14.45 -8.72 -0.82
C LEU A 191 -13.17 -8.78 -1.67
N SER A 192 -12.96 -7.83 -2.57
CA SER A 192 -11.72 -7.72 -3.36
C SER A 192 -10.51 -7.42 -2.46
N ASN A 193 -10.62 -6.46 -1.54
CA ASN A 193 -9.56 -6.14 -0.57
C ASN A 193 -9.23 -7.34 0.32
N VAL A 194 -10.24 -8.02 0.86
CA VAL A 194 -10.07 -9.24 1.66
C VAL A 194 -9.40 -10.35 0.84
N ALA A 195 -9.81 -10.55 -0.42
CA ALA A 195 -9.20 -11.53 -1.31
C ALA A 195 -7.72 -11.22 -1.57
N ASN A 196 -7.37 -9.96 -1.82
CA ASN A 196 -5.98 -9.52 -2.00
C ASN A 196 -5.12 -9.80 -0.75
N LYS A 197 -5.66 -9.54 0.44
CA LYS A 197 -5.00 -9.80 1.72
C LYS A 197 -4.71 -11.29 1.92
N PHE A 198 -5.70 -12.16 1.69
CA PHE A 198 -5.50 -13.62 1.78
C PHE A 198 -4.60 -14.18 0.67
N LEU A 199 -4.64 -13.61 -0.54
CA LEU A 199 -3.71 -13.94 -1.60
C LEU A 199 -2.28 -13.64 -1.18
N LEU A 200 -2.03 -12.46 -0.61
CA LEU A 200 -0.70 -12.06 -0.16
C LEU A 200 -0.20 -12.94 1.00
N ASP A 201 -1.08 -13.34 1.93
CA ASP A 201 -0.74 -14.33 2.97
C ASP A 201 -0.29 -15.67 2.37
N GLY A 202 -1.07 -16.20 1.41
CA GLY A 202 -0.73 -17.42 0.70
C GLY A 202 0.60 -17.33 -0.04
N PHE A 203 0.87 -16.19 -0.68
CA PHE A 203 2.11 -15.91 -1.40
C PHE A 203 3.32 -15.83 -0.47
N ASN A 204 3.19 -15.11 0.65
CA ASN A 204 4.27 -14.94 1.63
C ASN A 204 4.56 -16.20 2.46
N ALA A 205 3.62 -17.14 2.54
CA ALA A 205 3.82 -18.43 3.22
C ALA A 205 4.76 -19.39 2.46
N VAL A 206 5.12 -19.08 1.21
CA VAL A 206 6.05 -19.88 0.40
C VAL A 206 7.50 -19.44 0.70
N GLU A 207 8.44 -20.39 0.61
CA GLU A 207 9.87 -20.10 0.69
C GLU A 207 10.30 -19.08 -0.39
N ARG A 208 11.13 -18.09 -0.02
CA ARG A 208 11.57 -17.01 -0.91
C ARG A 208 13.09 -16.82 -0.92
N VAL A 209 13.84 -17.90 -0.70
CA VAL A 209 15.33 -17.88 -0.69
C VAL A 209 15.89 -17.31 -2.00
N TRP A 210 15.20 -17.53 -3.13
CA TRP A 210 15.57 -16.95 -4.43
C TRP A 210 15.76 -15.42 -4.38
N ARG A 211 15.02 -14.70 -3.53
CA ARG A 211 15.11 -13.24 -3.41
C ARG A 211 16.44 -12.80 -2.77
N ASN A 212 17.04 -13.62 -1.92
CA ASN A 212 18.28 -13.28 -1.23
C ASN A 212 19.53 -13.44 -2.12
N ILE A 213 19.38 -14.15 -3.26
CA ILE A 213 20.48 -14.55 -4.16
C ILE A 213 20.32 -14.00 -5.58
N ALA A 214 19.18 -13.40 -5.90
CA ALA A 214 18.87 -12.87 -7.23
C ALA A 214 18.75 -11.35 -7.19
N ALA A 215 19.20 -10.69 -8.25
CA ALA A 215 18.83 -9.30 -8.46
C ALA A 215 17.36 -9.23 -8.88
N VAL A 216 16.64 -8.22 -8.40
CA VAL A 216 15.25 -7.98 -8.77
C VAL A 216 15.15 -6.68 -9.55
N GLY A 217 14.55 -6.73 -10.74
CA GLY A 217 14.43 -5.58 -11.63
C GLY A 217 13.03 -5.41 -12.22
N PRO A 218 12.56 -4.17 -12.46
CA PRO A 218 11.34 -3.94 -13.19
C PRO A 218 11.56 -4.05 -14.72
N VAL A 219 10.53 -4.48 -15.44
CA VAL A 219 10.43 -4.38 -16.91
C VAL A 219 9.12 -3.71 -17.31
N SER A 220 9.12 -2.89 -18.34
CA SER A 220 7.93 -2.14 -18.79
C SER A 220 7.07 -2.90 -19.79
N ASP A 221 7.64 -3.87 -20.50
CA ASP A 221 6.93 -4.68 -21.50
C ASP A 221 7.40 -6.14 -21.46
N PHE A 222 6.72 -6.98 -22.25
CA PHE A 222 7.03 -8.40 -22.40
C PHE A 222 8.14 -8.69 -23.42
N LYS A 223 8.87 -7.67 -23.90
CA LYS A 223 9.96 -7.90 -24.86
C LYS A 223 11.20 -8.38 -24.11
N ALA A 224 12.03 -9.14 -24.80
CA ALA A 224 13.33 -9.51 -24.28
C ALA A 224 14.17 -8.23 -24.05
N ILE A 225 14.42 -7.94 -22.77
CA ILE A 225 15.34 -6.89 -22.37
C ILE A 225 16.76 -7.41 -22.43
N THR A 226 17.70 -6.52 -22.75
CA THR A 226 19.12 -6.83 -22.75
C THR A 226 19.79 -6.02 -21.64
N ARG A 227 20.39 -6.71 -20.67
CA ARG A 227 21.26 -6.13 -19.65
C ARG A 227 22.67 -6.07 -20.20
N TYR A 228 23.27 -4.89 -20.15
CA TYR A 228 24.62 -4.67 -20.61
C TYR A 228 25.54 -4.49 -19.42
N ARG A 229 26.63 -5.25 -19.39
CA ARG A 229 27.79 -4.95 -18.57
C ARG A 229 28.81 -4.25 -19.46
N LEU A 230 29.09 -2.99 -19.17
CA LEU A 230 30.17 -2.24 -19.81
C LEU A 230 31.50 -2.83 -19.33
N ILE A 231 32.36 -3.15 -20.28
CA ILE A 231 33.70 -3.70 -20.03
C ILE A 231 34.64 -2.98 -20.96
N GLY A 232 35.68 -2.33 -20.46
CA GLY A 232 36.57 -1.55 -21.28
C GLY A 232 37.99 -1.52 -20.76
N LYS A 233 38.92 -1.17 -21.67
CA LYS A 233 40.31 -0.89 -21.32
C LYS A 233 40.37 0.50 -20.69
N ASP A 234 39.87 0.58 -19.46
CA ASP A 234 39.67 1.83 -18.73
C ASP A 234 40.87 2.16 -17.84
N GLN A 235 41.97 1.41 -17.99
CA GLN A 235 43.20 1.67 -17.24
C GLN A 235 43.99 2.81 -17.86
N TYR A 236 44.43 3.72 -16.99
CA TYR A 236 45.32 4.80 -17.35
C TYR A 236 46.65 4.25 -17.87
N GLU A 237 47.01 4.67 -19.07
CA GLU A 237 48.36 4.47 -19.59
C GLU A 237 49.28 5.60 -19.13
N LYS A 238 50.55 5.29 -18.91
CA LYS A 238 51.56 6.30 -18.56
C LYS A 238 51.77 7.23 -19.76
N VAL A 239 51.33 8.48 -19.62
CA VAL A 239 51.57 9.53 -20.62
C VAL A 239 53.01 10.03 -20.47
N ALA A 240 53.77 9.99 -21.56
CA ALA A 240 55.12 10.56 -21.59
C ALA A 240 55.03 12.11 -21.52
N PRO A 241 56.04 12.82 -20.99
CA PRO A 241 56.06 14.28 -21.02
C PRO A 241 55.92 14.81 -22.46
N GLY A 242 54.81 15.48 -22.76
CA GLY A 242 54.47 15.95 -24.12
C GLY A 242 53.72 14.95 -25.02
N GLY A 243 53.37 13.77 -24.52
CA GLY A 243 52.58 12.78 -25.25
C GLY A 243 51.06 13.02 -25.15
N GLU A 244 50.31 12.49 -26.11
CA GLU A 244 48.85 12.55 -26.12
C GLU A 244 48.23 11.44 -25.25
N ILE A 245 47.07 11.75 -24.63
CA ILE A 245 46.29 10.80 -23.85
C ILE A 245 45.56 9.86 -24.83
N LYS A 246 45.76 8.55 -24.68
CA LYS A 246 45.07 7.57 -25.53
C LYS A 246 43.60 7.43 -25.12
N HIS A 247 42.73 7.31 -26.12
CA HIS A 247 41.32 7.00 -25.92
C HIS A 247 41.16 5.53 -25.47
N GLY A 248 40.42 5.33 -24.39
CA GLY A 248 39.97 3.99 -23.98
C GLY A 248 38.92 3.44 -24.96
N THR A 249 38.84 2.12 -25.05
CA THR A 249 37.79 1.43 -25.81
C THR A 249 36.81 0.78 -24.84
N LEU A 250 35.53 1.11 -24.97
CA LEU A 250 34.43 0.47 -24.25
C LEU A 250 33.90 -0.69 -25.10
N GLY A 251 33.77 -1.86 -24.50
CA GLY A 251 33.03 -3.02 -24.99
C GLY A 251 31.84 -3.34 -24.08
N GLU A 252 31.03 -4.30 -24.48
CA GLU A 252 29.83 -4.71 -23.74
C GLU A 252 29.63 -6.22 -23.76
N ILE A 253 29.16 -6.77 -22.64
CA ILE A 253 28.57 -8.10 -22.58
C ILE A 253 27.08 -7.96 -22.34
N SER A 254 26.29 -8.65 -23.15
CA SER A 254 24.84 -8.59 -23.13
C SER A 254 24.22 -9.88 -22.56
N TYR A 255 23.29 -9.74 -21.63
CA TYR A 255 22.46 -10.82 -21.10
C TYR A 255 20.99 -10.54 -21.39
N LYS A 256 20.21 -11.56 -21.74
CA LYS A 256 18.80 -11.38 -22.10
C LYS A 256 17.88 -11.92 -21.00
N ASN A 257 16.83 -11.16 -20.70
CA ASN A 257 15.77 -11.56 -19.78
C ASN A 257 14.42 -11.13 -20.34
N GLN A 258 13.34 -11.83 -20.00
CA GLN A 258 12.01 -11.57 -20.50
C GLN A 258 10.98 -11.98 -19.46
N ALA A 259 9.99 -11.13 -19.19
CA ALA A 259 8.85 -11.51 -18.37
C ALA A 259 7.81 -12.26 -19.20
N ASP A 260 7.15 -13.24 -18.59
CA ASP A 260 6.01 -13.97 -19.14
C ASP A 260 4.85 -13.95 -18.13
N THR A 261 3.62 -14.11 -18.62
CA THR A 261 2.41 -14.16 -17.79
C THR A 261 2.12 -15.57 -17.34
N TYR A 262 2.05 -15.79 -16.03
CA TYR A 262 1.58 -17.03 -15.41
C TYR A 262 0.23 -16.79 -14.75
N GLY A 263 -0.82 -17.44 -15.24
CA GLY A 263 -2.19 -17.29 -14.74
C GLY A 263 -2.84 -18.62 -14.36
N LEU A 264 -3.73 -18.58 -13.37
CA LEU A 264 -4.60 -19.69 -13.00
C LEU A 264 -5.99 -19.16 -12.66
N MET A 265 -7.02 -19.84 -13.18
CA MET A 265 -8.41 -19.54 -12.87
C MET A 265 -9.00 -20.66 -12.00
N LEU A 266 -9.67 -20.26 -10.92
CA LEU A 266 -10.40 -21.16 -10.04
C LEU A 266 -11.84 -20.67 -9.92
N SER A 267 -12.80 -21.60 -10.02
CA SER A 267 -14.21 -21.31 -9.88
C SER A 267 -14.73 -21.80 -8.52
N ILE A 268 -15.56 -20.98 -7.87
CA ILE A 268 -16.36 -21.35 -6.71
C ILE A 268 -17.73 -21.78 -7.21
N ASP A 269 -18.18 -22.99 -6.85
CA ASP A 269 -19.50 -23.50 -7.24
C ASP A 269 -20.61 -22.72 -6.51
N ARG A 270 -21.77 -22.61 -7.16
CA ARG A 270 -22.97 -22.00 -6.58
C ARG A 270 -23.40 -22.66 -5.27
N ARG A 271 -23.15 -23.97 -5.11
CA ARG A 271 -23.50 -24.70 -3.87
C ARG A 271 -22.73 -24.17 -2.67
N ASP A 272 -21.44 -23.90 -2.83
CA ASP A 272 -20.59 -23.37 -1.75
C ASP A 272 -21.03 -21.95 -1.37
N LEU A 273 -21.46 -21.15 -2.36
CA LEU A 273 -22.06 -19.84 -2.12
C LEU A 273 -23.38 -19.92 -1.35
N ILE A 274 -24.25 -20.89 -1.69
CA ILE A 274 -25.55 -21.07 -1.03
C ILE A 274 -25.39 -21.62 0.40
N ASN A 275 -24.41 -22.50 0.60
CA ASN A 275 -24.14 -23.14 1.89
C ASN A 275 -23.44 -22.21 2.90
N ASP A 276 -23.26 -20.93 2.56
CA ASP A 276 -22.65 -19.91 3.43
C ASP A 276 -21.20 -20.24 3.83
N ASP A 277 -20.44 -20.88 2.92
CA ASP A 277 -19.05 -21.21 3.19
C ASP A 277 -18.13 -20.01 2.92
N LEU A 278 -18.01 -19.12 3.90
CA LEU A 278 -17.04 -18.01 3.88
C LEU A 278 -15.59 -18.53 3.73
N GLY A 279 -15.34 -19.77 4.16
CA GLY A 279 -14.07 -20.45 3.95
C GLY A 279 -13.71 -20.56 2.47
N ALA A 280 -14.66 -20.87 1.59
CA ALA A 280 -14.41 -20.95 0.15
C ALA A 280 -13.91 -19.61 -0.44
N ILE A 281 -14.46 -18.48 0.02
CA ILE A 281 -14.10 -17.13 -0.46
C ILE A 281 -12.70 -16.71 0.02
N THR A 282 -12.25 -17.19 1.18
CA THR A 282 -10.91 -16.89 1.72
C THR A 282 -9.84 -17.89 1.28
N LEU A 283 -10.20 -19.16 1.10
CA LEU A 283 -9.30 -20.25 0.74
C LEU A 283 -8.84 -20.18 -0.72
N VAL A 284 -9.73 -19.81 -1.64
CA VAL A 284 -9.39 -19.74 -3.08
C VAL A 284 -8.32 -18.68 -3.36
N PRO A 285 -8.45 -17.41 -2.90
CA PRO A 285 -7.39 -16.41 -3.05
C PRO A 285 -6.08 -16.84 -2.40
N ARG A 286 -6.13 -17.43 -1.20
CA ARG A 286 -4.93 -17.95 -0.52
C ARG A 286 -4.22 -19.04 -1.32
N LYS A 287 -4.99 -19.96 -1.93
CA LYS A 287 -4.45 -21.00 -2.81
C LYS A 287 -3.85 -20.42 -4.09
N LEU A 288 -4.50 -19.43 -4.70
CA LEU A 288 -3.98 -18.71 -5.88
C LEU A 288 -2.65 -18.01 -5.54
N GLY A 289 -2.59 -17.28 -4.41
CA GLY A 289 -1.38 -16.62 -3.95
C GLY A 289 -0.24 -17.59 -3.67
N ARG A 290 -0.52 -18.69 -2.96
CA ARG A 290 0.47 -19.76 -2.75
C ARG A 290 0.93 -20.37 -4.07
N GLY A 291 0.01 -20.61 -5.00
CA GLY A 291 0.30 -21.12 -6.34
C GLY A 291 1.26 -20.22 -7.11
N ALA A 292 1.05 -18.90 -7.07
CA ALA A 292 1.95 -17.92 -7.68
C ALA A 292 3.36 -17.98 -7.07
N GLY A 293 3.47 -18.04 -5.73
CA GLY A 293 4.76 -18.16 -5.05
C GLY A 293 5.50 -19.47 -5.37
N LEU A 294 4.75 -20.58 -5.48
CA LEU A 294 5.31 -21.86 -5.92
C LEU A 294 5.77 -21.81 -7.37
N LYS A 295 5.04 -21.12 -8.25
CA LYS A 295 5.42 -21.01 -9.67
C LYS A 295 6.68 -20.19 -9.88
N ILE A 296 6.88 -19.10 -9.12
CA ILE A 296 8.15 -18.35 -9.15
C ILE A 296 9.32 -19.26 -8.76
N ASN A 297 9.19 -19.99 -7.66
CA ASN A 297 10.21 -20.95 -7.25
C ASN A 297 10.47 -22.01 -8.33
N ASP A 298 9.40 -22.55 -8.91
CA ASP A 298 9.50 -23.56 -9.96
C ASP A 298 10.30 -23.06 -11.17
N VAL A 299 9.99 -21.88 -11.68
CA VAL A 299 10.72 -21.26 -12.80
C VAL A 299 12.15 -20.92 -12.39
N PHE A 300 12.33 -20.29 -11.22
CA PHE A 300 13.63 -19.86 -10.73
C PHE A 300 14.60 -21.03 -10.57
N TRP A 301 14.20 -22.07 -9.83
CA TRP A 301 15.07 -23.21 -9.56
C TRP A 301 15.29 -24.08 -10.79
N THR A 302 14.32 -24.14 -11.73
CA THR A 302 14.52 -24.79 -13.02
C THR A 302 15.61 -24.08 -13.84
N VAL A 303 15.61 -22.74 -13.86
CA VAL A 303 16.62 -21.95 -14.56
C VAL A 303 17.97 -22.04 -13.86
N PHE A 304 18.02 -21.89 -12.53
CA PHE A 304 19.25 -21.90 -11.75
C PHE A 304 19.97 -23.25 -11.78
N LEU A 305 19.23 -24.36 -11.64
CA LEU A 305 19.80 -25.72 -11.65
C LEU A 305 20.14 -26.24 -13.06
N ASN A 306 19.80 -25.48 -14.11
CA ASN A 306 20.22 -25.82 -15.46
C ASN A 306 21.70 -25.44 -15.67
N HIS A 307 22.58 -26.36 -15.29
CA HIS A 307 24.03 -26.14 -15.31
C HIS A 307 24.69 -26.20 -16.68
N ALA A 308 23.96 -26.46 -17.77
CA ALA A 308 24.51 -26.87 -19.06
C ALA A 308 25.60 -25.93 -19.61
N THR A 309 25.44 -24.62 -19.42
CA THR A 309 26.37 -23.60 -19.93
C THR A 309 26.91 -22.67 -18.85
N PHE A 310 26.27 -22.61 -17.69
CA PHE A 310 26.60 -21.65 -16.65
C PHE A 310 27.70 -22.16 -15.71
N PHE A 311 27.51 -23.33 -15.09
CA PHE A 311 28.51 -23.93 -14.20
C PHE A 311 29.32 -24.97 -14.96
N THR A 312 30.48 -24.55 -15.48
CA THR A 312 31.34 -25.38 -16.31
C THR A 312 32.80 -25.17 -15.97
N ALA A 313 33.64 -26.16 -16.29
CA ALA A 313 35.09 -26.00 -16.16
C ALA A 313 35.63 -24.86 -17.07
N ALA A 314 34.99 -24.61 -18.22
CA ALA A 314 35.35 -23.54 -19.14
C ALA A 314 35.16 -22.15 -18.52
N ASN A 315 34.08 -21.96 -17.74
CA ASN A 315 33.82 -20.74 -16.97
C ASN A 315 34.63 -20.67 -15.66
N LYS A 316 35.47 -21.69 -15.38
CA LYS A 316 36.27 -21.83 -14.16
C LYS A 316 35.45 -21.72 -12.87
N ASN A 317 34.17 -22.07 -12.93
CA ASN A 317 33.23 -21.88 -11.84
C ASN A 317 32.59 -23.20 -11.39
N LEU A 318 33.22 -24.32 -11.73
CA LEU A 318 32.83 -25.66 -11.33
C LEU A 318 34.03 -26.40 -10.76
N LEU A 319 33.93 -26.80 -9.50
CA LEU A 319 34.88 -27.67 -8.82
C LEU A 319 34.25 -29.06 -8.62
N THR A 320 35.03 -30.10 -8.92
CA THR A 320 34.65 -31.51 -8.76
C THR A 320 35.76 -32.28 -8.06
N GLY A 321 35.41 -33.30 -7.26
CA GLY A 321 36.39 -34.10 -6.53
C GLY A 321 36.00 -34.27 -5.05
N ALA A 322 36.69 -35.15 -4.34
CA ALA A 322 36.47 -35.46 -2.92
C ALA A 322 36.70 -34.26 -1.97
N ASP A 323 37.47 -33.29 -2.44
CA ASP A 323 37.81 -32.06 -1.75
C ASP A 323 36.76 -30.95 -1.90
N THR A 324 35.64 -31.25 -2.54
CA THR A 324 34.54 -30.30 -2.76
C THR A 324 33.43 -30.40 -1.71
N ALA A 325 33.57 -31.30 -0.74
CA ALA A 325 32.69 -31.38 0.42
C ALA A 325 32.64 -30.05 1.18
N LEU A 326 31.48 -29.71 1.76
CA LEU A 326 31.35 -28.50 2.56
C LEU A 326 32.12 -28.65 3.87
N SER A 327 33.31 -28.05 3.91
CA SER A 327 34.25 -28.04 5.03
C SER A 327 35.07 -26.74 5.01
N ILE A 328 35.96 -26.53 5.98
CA ILE A 328 36.89 -25.39 5.95
C ILE A 328 37.75 -25.42 4.68
N ASP A 329 38.29 -26.58 4.33
CA ASP A 329 39.12 -26.75 3.13
C ASP A 329 38.32 -26.54 1.85
N GLY A 330 37.10 -27.09 1.77
CA GLY A 330 36.21 -26.91 0.64
C GLY A 330 35.80 -25.45 0.45
N LEU A 331 35.50 -24.73 1.54
CA LEU A 331 35.24 -23.29 1.50
C LEU A 331 36.46 -22.48 1.08
N THR A 332 37.64 -22.82 1.56
CA THR A 332 38.88 -22.15 1.18
C THR A 332 39.16 -22.30 -0.32
N LYS A 333 38.93 -23.50 -0.87
CA LYS A 333 39.03 -23.76 -2.31
C LYS A 333 37.98 -23.01 -3.12
N ALA A 334 36.75 -22.95 -2.63
CA ALA A 334 35.68 -22.18 -3.27
C ALA A 334 36.00 -20.67 -3.30
N GLU A 335 36.46 -20.12 -2.17
CA GLU A 335 36.87 -18.72 -2.05
C GLU A 335 38.04 -18.43 -3.00
N GLN A 336 39.06 -19.28 -3.02
CA GLN A 336 40.18 -19.13 -3.95
C GLN A 336 39.72 -19.16 -5.42
N ALA A 337 38.92 -20.15 -5.82
CA ALA A 337 38.41 -20.27 -7.18
C ALA A 337 37.54 -19.07 -7.58
N PHE A 338 36.81 -18.48 -6.63
CA PHE A 338 36.04 -17.27 -6.83
C PHE A 338 36.94 -16.05 -7.03
N LEU A 339 37.93 -15.84 -6.16
CA LEU A 339 38.85 -14.70 -6.22
C LEU A 339 39.78 -14.74 -7.43
N GLU A 340 40.07 -15.94 -7.96
CA GLU A 340 40.85 -16.15 -9.18
C GLU A 340 40.03 -15.92 -10.47
N GLN A 341 38.73 -15.61 -10.36
CA GLN A 341 37.94 -15.23 -11.51
C GLN A 341 38.51 -13.96 -12.15
N VAL A 342 38.69 -14.05 -13.47
CA VAL A 342 39.22 -12.95 -14.28
C VAL A 342 38.15 -12.38 -15.18
N ASP A 343 38.11 -11.06 -15.27
CA ASP A 343 37.34 -10.35 -16.27
C ASP A 343 37.82 -10.72 -17.68
N PRO A 344 37.03 -10.41 -18.74
CA PRO A 344 37.42 -10.68 -20.12
C PRO A 344 38.78 -10.10 -20.54
N GLU A 345 39.27 -9.09 -19.83
CA GLU A 345 40.60 -8.50 -20.05
C GLU A 345 41.75 -9.27 -19.40
N GLY A 346 41.47 -10.36 -18.68
CA GLY A 346 42.46 -11.15 -17.95
C GLY A 346 42.90 -10.54 -16.61
N LYS A 347 42.18 -9.53 -16.12
CA LYS A 347 42.42 -8.91 -14.82
C LYS A 347 41.49 -9.52 -13.75
N PRO A 348 41.87 -9.50 -12.47
CA PRO A 348 40.98 -9.97 -11.40
C PRO A 348 39.64 -9.21 -11.41
N LEU A 349 38.55 -9.95 -11.25
CA LEU A 349 37.17 -9.42 -11.24
C LEU A 349 36.94 -8.40 -10.12
N GLY A 350 37.66 -8.52 -8.99
CA GLY A 350 37.59 -7.58 -7.87
C GLY A 350 36.31 -7.67 -7.02
N VAL A 351 35.45 -8.66 -7.25
CA VAL A 351 34.22 -8.91 -6.48
C VAL A 351 34.48 -9.99 -5.43
N MET A 352 33.92 -9.81 -4.23
CA MET A 352 34.02 -10.79 -3.15
C MET A 352 32.76 -11.68 -3.08
N PRO A 353 32.91 -12.97 -2.73
CA PRO A 353 31.76 -13.82 -2.46
C PRO A 353 31.12 -13.44 -1.12
N ALA A 354 29.79 -13.54 -1.03
CA ALA A 354 29.02 -13.16 0.15
C ALA A 354 28.06 -14.25 0.65
N ILE A 355 27.65 -15.19 -0.22
CA ILE A 355 26.58 -16.14 0.06
C ILE A 355 27.05 -17.57 -0.16
N VAL A 356 26.82 -18.45 0.81
CA VAL A 356 26.85 -19.90 0.61
C VAL A 356 25.41 -20.38 0.47
N LEU A 357 25.07 -20.85 -0.73
CA LEU A 357 23.78 -21.47 -1.03
C LEU A 357 23.91 -22.99 -0.95
N ALA A 358 23.12 -23.63 -0.09
CA ALA A 358 23.25 -25.07 0.18
C ALA A 358 21.90 -25.79 0.35
N PRO A 359 21.83 -27.10 0.04
CA PRO A 359 20.66 -27.93 0.30
C PRO A 359 20.43 -28.17 1.81
N PRO A 360 19.23 -28.63 2.21
CA PRO A 360 18.88 -28.79 3.63
C PRO A 360 19.78 -29.76 4.40
N SER A 361 20.31 -30.78 3.73
CA SER A 361 21.28 -31.75 4.25
C SER A 361 22.57 -31.12 4.78
N LEU A 362 22.96 -29.96 4.25
CA LEU A 362 24.18 -29.24 4.62
C LEU A 362 23.93 -28.08 5.61
N SER A 363 22.68 -27.87 6.03
CA SER A 363 22.28 -26.76 6.91
C SER A 363 23.07 -26.71 8.22
N ALA A 364 23.23 -27.85 8.89
CA ALA A 364 23.93 -27.92 10.17
C ALA A 364 25.41 -27.55 10.01
N ILE A 365 26.07 -28.12 8.99
CA ILE A 365 27.48 -27.87 8.69
C ILE A 365 27.69 -26.41 8.28
N GLY A 366 26.84 -25.88 7.39
CA GLY A 366 26.91 -24.47 6.97
C GLY A 366 26.74 -23.51 8.15
N THR A 367 25.77 -23.76 9.03
CA THR A 367 25.56 -22.94 10.23
C THR A 367 26.76 -22.98 11.17
N GLN A 368 27.36 -24.16 11.34
CA GLN A 368 28.55 -24.34 12.15
C GLN A 368 29.75 -23.58 11.56
N LEU A 369 29.97 -23.66 10.25
CA LEU A 369 31.03 -22.95 9.53
C LEU A 369 30.85 -21.43 9.55
N PHE A 370 29.61 -20.94 9.60
CA PHE A 370 29.36 -19.49 9.67
C PHE A 370 29.50 -18.92 11.08
N LYS A 371 28.96 -19.59 12.09
CA LYS A 371 28.82 -19.04 13.45
C LYS A 371 29.94 -19.42 14.40
N SER A 372 30.53 -20.60 14.26
CA SER A 372 31.48 -21.11 15.25
C SER A 372 32.80 -20.34 15.21
N LEU A 373 33.21 -19.84 16.37
CA LEU A 373 34.55 -19.27 16.61
C LEU A 373 35.63 -20.34 16.49
N GLU A 374 35.32 -21.52 17.02
CA GLU A 374 36.23 -22.67 17.09
C GLU A 374 35.59 -23.91 16.45
N LEU A 375 36.36 -24.61 15.62
CA LEU A 375 35.96 -25.89 15.03
C LEU A 375 36.96 -26.95 15.50
N ARG A 376 36.54 -27.79 16.46
CA ARG A 376 37.39 -28.86 17.00
C ARG A 376 37.08 -30.17 16.29
N GLU A 377 38.03 -30.63 15.51
CA GLU A 377 38.02 -31.96 14.94
C GLU A 377 38.62 -32.94 15.97
N THR A 378 37.88 -33.98 16.36
CA THR A 378 38.32 -34.95 17.39
C THR A 378 39.19 -36.07 16.83
N THR A 379 39.58 -35.98 15.56
CA THR A 379 40.45 -36.95 14.88
C THR A 379 41.91 -36.74 15.31
N ALA A 380 42.56 -37.82 15.76
CA ALA A 380 43.77 -37.81 16.57
C ALA A 380 45.08 -37.26 15.94
N ASN A 381 45.06 -36.53 14.81
CA ASN A 381 46.28 -36.05 14.15
C ASN A 381 46.19 -34.64 13.51
N ALA A 382 45.13 -33.89 13.76
CA ALA A 382 44.93 -32.58 13.15
C ALA A 382 45.50 -31.43 14.01
N LYS A 383 46.74 -30.99 13.73
CA LYS A 383 47.25 -29.69 14.20
C LYS A 383 46.69 -28.57 13.33
N TYR A 384 45.40 -28.25 13.47
CA TYR A 384 44.84 -27.04 12.88
C TYR A 384 44.80 -25.92 13.93
N PRO A 385 44.97 -24.64 13.53
CA PRO A 385 44.53 -23.54 14.37
C PRO A 385 43.03 -23.75 14.69
N VAL A 386 42.68 -23.66 15.97
CA VAL A 386 41.32 -23.92 16.45
C VAL A 386 40.31 -22.89 15.92
N ALA A 387 40.81 -21.71 15.52
CA ALA A 387 40.03 -20.61 14.99
C ALA A 387 39.49 -20.90 13.58
N ASN A 388 38.21 -20.61 13.38
CA ASN A 388 37.55 -20.72 12.08
C ASN A 388 37.92 -19.52 11.18
N PRO A 389 38.64 -19.72 10.04
CA PRO A 389 39.05 -18.63 9.16
C PRO A 389 37.88 -18.01 8.36
N HIS A 390 36.73 -18.68 8.28
CA HIS A 390 35.56 -18.26 7.50
C HIS A 390 34.42 -17.73 8.37
N GLN A 391 34.67 -17.52 9.66
CA GLN A 391 33.66 -17.03 10.59
C GLN A 391 33.09 -15.68 10.13
N GLY A 392 31.77 -15.60 10.02
CA GLY A 392 31.07 -14.36 9.66
C GLY A 392 31.29 -13.88 8.23
N LYS A 393 32.10 -14.56 7.40
CA LYS A 393 32.40 -14.12 6.03
C LYS A 393 31.21 -14.29 5.07
N PHE A 394 30.55 -15.45 5.11
CA PHE A 394 29.53 -15.81 4.12
C PHE A 394 28.19 -16.12 4.76
N ARG A 395 27.13 -15.41 4.38
CA ARG A 395 25.76 -15.75 4.84
C ARG A 395 25.33 -17.09 4.25
N VAL A 396 24.75 -17.96 5.07
CA VAL A 396 24.30 -19.28 4.63
C VAL A 396 22.81 -19.24 4.31
N GLU A 397 22.47 -19.50 3.05
CA GLU A 397 21.10 -19.57 2.55
C GLU A 397 20.77 -21.03 2.21
N ILE A 398 19.64 -21.52 2.74
CA ILE A 398 19.26 -22.93 2.60
C ILE A 398 17.97 -23.02 1.80
N SER A 399 18.00 -23.74 0.69
CA SER A 399 16.83 -23.96 -0.16
C SER A 399 16.47 -25.43 -0.27
N ARG A 400 15.16 -25.73 -0.16
CA ARG A 400 14.60 -27.08 -0.30
C ARG A 400 14.69 -27.61 -1.72
N TYR A 401 14.69 -26.71 -2.68
CA TYR A 401 14.60 -27.01 -4.10
C TYR A 401 15.90 -27.62 -4.64
N LEU A 402 17.03 -27.33 -4.01
CA LEU A 402 18.35 -27.81 -4.42
C LEU A 402 18.50 -29.34 -4.33
N SER A 403 17.80 -29.99 -3.40
CA SER A 403 17.84 -31.45 -3.22
C SER A 403 16.57 -32.16 -3.70
N ASN A 404 15.64 -31.45 -4.36
CA ASN A 404 14.37 -32.01 -4.77
C ASN A 404 14.51 -32.75 -6.12
N PRO A 405 14.20 -34.07 -6.19
CA PRO A 405 14.33 -34.88 -7.40
C PRO A 405 13.52 -34.39 -8.61
N GLN A 406 12.48 -33.57 -8.39
CA GLN A 406 11.65 -33.02 -9.46
C GLN A 406 12.43 -32.04 -10.36
N TYR A 407 13.50 -31.42 -9.85
CA TYR A 407 14.30 -30.45 -10.60
C TYR A 407 15.55 -31.13 -11.19
N PRO A 408 15.75 -31.12 -12.52
CA PRO A 408 16.98 -31.60 -13.12
C PRO A 408 18.21 -30.85 -12.56
N GLY A 409 19.30 -31.58 -12.30
CA GLY A 409 20.51 -30.99 -11.72
C GLY A 409 20.51 -30.89 -10.19
N ASN A 410 19.45 -31.34 -9.51
CA ASN A 410 19.40 -31.41 -8.05
C ASN A 410 20.54 -32.24 -7.46
N SER A 411 20.97 -31.87 -6.25
CA SER A 411 21.94 -32.62 -5.47
C SER A 411 21.80 -32.28 -3.98
N SER A 412 21.83 -33.31 -3.13
CA SER A 412 21.87 -33.16 -1.67
C SER A 412 23.27 -32.84 -1.14
N LYS A 413 24.28 -32.81 -2.01
CA LYS A 413 25.68 -32.55 -1.62
C LYS A 413 26.28 -31.31 -2.28
N ALA A 414 25.80 -30.95 -3.47
CA ALA A 414 26.32 -29.79 -4.18
C ALA A 414 25.92 -28.50 -3.46
N TRP A 415 26.83 -27.54 -3.44
CA TRP A 415 26.63 -26.23 -2.84
C TRP A 415 27.30 -25.16 -3.70
N TYR A 416 26.92 -23.91 -3.49
CA TYR A 416 27.31 -22.79 -4.33
C TYR A 416 27.82 -21.64 -3.48
N LEU A 417 28.85 -20.95 -3.97
CA LEU A 417 29.36 -19.71 -3.42
C LEU A 417 29.03 -18.58 -4.39
N LEU A 418 28.26 -17.59 -3.96
CA LEU A 418 27.73 -16.51 -4.80
C LEU A 418 28.23 -15.14 -4.31
N ALA A 419 28.42 -14.21 -5.24
CA ALA A 419 28.55 -12.78 -4.94
C ALA A 419 27.24 -12.21 -4.37
N ASP A 420 27.33 -11.01 -3.79
CA ASP A 420 26.12 -10.25 -3.50
C ASP A 420 25.43 -9.84 -4.81
N PRO A 421 24.10 -10.03 -4.95
CA PRO A 421 23.37 -9.68 -6.17
C PRO A 421 23.44 -8.20 -6.54
N ASN A 422 23.71 -7.32 -5.56
CA ASN A 422 23.86 -5.87 -5.81
C ASN A 422 25.20 -5.53 -6.45
N ASP A 423 26.25 -6.31 -6.18
CA ASP A 423 27.58 -6.10 -6.76
C ASP A 423 27.69 -6.76 -8.13
N LEU A 424 27.34 -8.06 -8.18
CA LEU A 424 27.42 -8.85 -9.41
C LEU A 424 26.40 -10.01 -9.37
N PRO A 425 25.25 -9.87 -10.05
CA PRO A 425 24.21 -10.88 -9.98
C PRO A 425 24.54 -12.11 -10.83
N ALA A 426 24.38 -13.30 -10.24
CA ALA A 426 24.41 -14.58 -10.96
C ALA A 426 23.11 -14.83 -11.73
N ILE A 427 22.01 -14.31 -11.21
CA ILE A 427 20.66 -14.55 -11.71
C ILE A 427 19.82 -13.30 -11.43
N GLU A 428 18.94 -12.98 -12.36
CA GLU A 428 18.01 -11.85 -12.26
C GLU A 428 16.58 -12.35 -12.39
N VAL A 429 15.71 -11.86 -11.50
CA VAL A 429 14.26 -12.00 -11.61
C VAL A 429 13.68 -10.65 -11.99
N VAL A 430 12.90 -10.62 -13.07
CA VAL A 430 12.23 -9.40 -13.53
C VAL A 430 10.74 -9.48 -13.29
N PHE A 431 10.14 -8.33 -12.94
CA PHE A 431 8.70 -8.19 -12.74
C PHE A 431 8.14 -7.10 -13.65
N LEU A 432 7.00 -7.37 -14.28
CA LEU A 432 6.34 -6.37 -15.12
C LEU A 432 5.88 -5.19 -14.25
N ASN A 433 6.24 -3.98 -14.65
CA ASN A 433 5.98 -2.72 -13.94
C ASN A 433 6.42 -2.72 -12.47
N GLY A 434 7.38 -3.58 -12.10
CA GLY A 434 7.82 -3.76 -10.71
C GLY A 434 6.75 -4.37 -9.79
N GLN A 435 5.70 -4.97 -10.34
CA GLN A 435 4.66 -5.66 -9.57
C GLN A 435 5.16 -7.04 -9.13
N GLU A 436 5.71 -7.11 -7.91
CA GLU A 436 6.23 -8.37 -7.34
C GLU A 436 5.17 -9.24 -6.66
N ALA A 437 3.98 -8.66 -6.43
CA ALA A 437 2.85 -9.35 -5.82
C ALA A 437 1.91 -9.85 -6.93
N PRO A 438 1.32 -11.05 -6.78
CA PRO A 438 0.33 -11.52 -7.74
C PRO A 438 -0.94 -10.67 -7.69
N VAL A 439 -1.63 -10.59 -8.82
CA VAL A 439 -2.92 -9.90 -8.94
C VAL A 439 -4.04 -10.94 -8.96
N ILE A 440 -5.17 -10.64 -8.29
CA ILE A 440 -6.40 -11.41 -8.40
C ILE A 440 -7.53 -10.54 -8.93
N GLU A 441 -8.28 -11.11 -9.86
CA GLU A 441 -9.49 -10.53 -10.41
C GLU A 441 -10.64 -11.50 -10.25
N THR A 442 -11.81 -10.96 -9.99
CA THR A 442 -13.05 -11.72 -9.83
C THR A 442 -14.02 -11.35 -10.93
N ALA A 443 -14.62 -12.36 -11.56
CA ALA A 443 -15.66 -12.18 -12.56
C ALA A 443 -16.85 -13.09 -12.23
N GLU A 444 -18.04 -12.68 -12.71
CA GLU A 444 -19.16 -13.61 -12.77
C GLU A 444 -18.80 -14.79 -13.67
N ALA A 445 -19.20 -15.99 -13.28
CA ALA A 445 -18.93 -17.16 -14.09
C ALA A 445 -19.64 -17.04 -15.46
N ASP A 446 -19.00 -17.59 -16.50
CA ASP A 446 -19.58 -17.66 -17.84
C ASP A 446 -20.98 -18.29 -17.81
N PHE A 447 -21.87 -17.96 -18.76
CA PHE A 447 -23.27 -18.40 -18.77
C PHE A 447 -23.43 -19.92 -18.66
N ALA A 448 -22.44 -20.69 -19.15
CA ALA A 448 -22.41 -22.14 -19.07
C ALA A 448 -22.11 -22.70 -17.66
N THR A 449 -21.54 -21.90 -16.76
CA THR A 449 -21.10 -22.31 -15.41
C THR A 449 -21.73 -21.44 -14.34
N LEU A 450 -22.37 -22.05 -13.34
CA LEU A 450 -22.98 -21.32 -12.23
C LEU A 450 -21.96 -21.14 -11.11
N GLY A 451 -21.63 -19.90 -10.75
CA GLY A 451 -20.69 -19.62 -9.66
C GLY A 451 -19.97 -18.28 -9.78
N VAL A 452 -18.84 -18.16 -9.08
CA VAL A 452 -17.91 -17.02 -9.17
C VAL A 452 -16.58 -17.54 -9.67
N GLN A 453 -15.99 -16.89 -10.67
CA GLN A 453 -14.65 -17.22 -11.16
C GLN A 453 -13.64 -16.21 -10.63
N MET A 454 -12.53 -16.72 -10.10
CA MET A 454 -11.41 -15.91 -9.65
C MET A 454 -10.19 -16.27 -10.49
N ARG A 455 -9.55 -15.28 -11.09
CA ARG A 455 -8.30 -15.44 -11.84
C ARG A 455 -7.18 -14.78 -11.07
N GLY A 456 -6.15 -15.56 -10.75
CA GLY A 456 -4.87 -15.02 -10.29
C GLY A 456 -3.87 -15.01 -11.44
N TYR A 457 -3.11 -13.94 -11.60
CA TYR A 457 -1.98 -13.88 -12.54
C TYR A 457 -0.78 -13.16 -11.95
N HIS A 458 0.40 -13.48 -12.47
CA HIS A 458 1.66 -12.89 -12.09
C HIS A 458 2.61 -12.86 -13.29
N ASP A 459 3.17 -11.69 -13.57
CA ASP A 459 4.05 -11.44 -14.70
C ASP A 459 5.50 -11.32 -14.24
N PHE A 460 6.30 -12.35 -14.54
CA PHE A 460 7.70 -12.37 -14.13
C PHE A 460 8.57 -13.19 -15.09
N GLY A 461 9.88 -12.95 -15.01
CA GLY A 461 10.90 -13.61 -15.82
C GLY A 461 12.13 -13.96 -15.00
N VAL A 462 12.84 -15.01 -15.39
CA VAL A 462 14.10 -15.41 -14.73
C VAL A 462 15.16 -15.75 -15.76
N ALA A 463 16.34 -15.14 -15.63
CA ALA A 463 17.48 -15.45 -16.47
C ALA A 463 18.79 -15.43 -15.69
N LEU A 464 19.68 -16.36 -16.03
CA LEU A 464 21.07 -16.36 -15.59
C LEU A 464 21.83 -15.20 -16.24
N GLN A 465 22.71 -14.58 -15.46
CA GLN A 465 23.46 -13.39 -15.83
C GLN A 465 24.95 -13.75 -15.89
N GLU A 466 25.78 -13.20 -15.00
CA GLU A 466 27.24 -13.36 -15.05
C GLU A 466 27.69 -14.71 -14.44
N PRO A 467 28.23 -15.65 -15.22
CA PRO A 467 28.72 -16.94 -14.70
C PRO A 467 29.87 -16.82 -13.69
N ARG A 468 30.67 -15.75 -13.77
CA ARG A 468 31.80 -15.53 -12.84
C ARG A 468 31.36 -15.14 -11.43
N SER A 469 30.11 -14.73 -11.26
CA SER A 469 29.56 -14.30 -9.97
C SER A 469 29.19 -15.45 -9.03
N ALA A 470 29.37 -16.70 -9.46
CA ALA A 470 28.96 -17.89 -8.74
C ALA A 470 29.91 -19.04 -9.02
N VAL A 471 30.34 -19.75 -7.97
CA VAL A 471 31.13 -20.99 -8.07
C VAL A 471 30.32 -22.14 -7.51
N LYS A 472 30.30 -23.27 -8.23
CA LYS A 472 29.63 -24.51 -7.80
C LYS A 472 30.66 -25.55 -7.36
N LEU A 473 30.35 -26.20 -6.24
CA LEU A 473 31.08 -27.36 -5.74
C LEU A 473 30.16 -28.59 -5.79
N LYS A 474 30.67 -29.69 -6.35
CA LYS A 474 29.88 -30.92 -6.51
C LYS A 474 29.54 -31.59 -5.16
N GLY A 475 30.36 -31.35 -4.13
CA GLY A 475 30.16 -31.90 -2.80
C GLY A 475 30.43 -33.39 -2.70
N GLU A 476 31.13 -33.96 -3.67
CA GLU A 476 31.58 -35.35 -3.58
C GLU A 476 32.70 -35.43 -2.54
N ALA A 477 32.67 -36.47 -1.72
CA ALA A 477 33.69 -36.85 -0.76
C ALA A 477 34.06 -38.30 -1.06
#